data_AF-A0A7G3L2C4-F1
#
_entry.id   AF-A0A7G3L2C4-F1
#
_cell.length_a   1.000
_cell.length_b   1.000
_cell.length_c   1.000
_cell.angle_alpha   90.00
_cell.angle_beta   90.00
_cell.angle_gamma   90.00
#
_symmetry.space_group_name_H-M   'P 1'
#
loop_
_entity.id
_entity.type
_entity.pdbx_description
1 polymer ?
#
loop_
_entity_poly.entity_id
_entity_poly.type
_entity_poly.pdbx_seq_one_letter_code
_entity_poly.pdbx_strand_id
1 'polypeptide(L)'
;MDDLDRLEPSQIAEVFRLVRAVADLPRFTHILCYDRQIITHAVEYALNIEDGSRYLQKIIQLSFKLPRPEAFDLRNEFRQRAEALYQQINNQPPDSGMSGDLAAVTDTYGGALSTPREIHQAINSLIFLYPGMRDFVYFPDLCLLQLIRVTNPALYDWTEHYLTERSVIETGQGMLSDREKADFREELIRSMKTFRASNADSFLTLADWLPGISGHDDAHLNLFEPVSEDFRHIQTTGKRLSSLTHWRYYYAFSSPQNVLPTDFFNELFKQAGVPENQQQLSEKLLSKINSVGSLSGTWFEHILSRLTPGLIKERNFEECAGLIQFFFDHTDEVSTRFRIRNTWFSLRETGINQVVRHLLKHMQNIDETRTVTQMEKLIVTGASPFWIADFMRDLIWEHGLAQNAVPSPSDALFSRDITERLRDRFAERMSQPELKQQLLLRQSILGYLYAWRDMSSDEAVKQWVREVTATDEGLVNLLIRLQTSVFSSHRGAYRRIARDQVSPFFDDWSAVEEKLKVMLSGNELTPEQEELKSALGNDD
;
A
#
# COMPACT_ATOMS: atom_id res chain seq x y z
N MET A 1 -7.76 46.33 -15.63
CA MET A 1 -8.72 46.10 -14.55
C MET A 1 -8.94 44.60 -14.50
N ASP A 2 -8.65 43.99 -13.36
CA ASP A 2 -8.66 42.53 -13.18
C ASP A 2 -9.71 42.13 -12.13
N ASP A 3 -10.09 40.85 -12.09
CA ASP A 3 -11.07 40.28 -11.15
C ASP A 3 -12.43 41.02 -11.12
N LEU A 4 -12.89 41.56 -12.27
CA LEU A 4 -14.17 42.29 -12.33
C LEU A 4 -15.38 41.42 -11.97
N ASP A 5 -15.27 40.11 -12.15
CA ASP A 5 -16.25 39.08 -11.81
C ASP A 5 -16.38 38.82 -10.31
N ARG A 6 -15.51 39.39 -9.47
CA ARG A 6 -15.63 39.35 -8.00
C ARG A 6 -16.39 40.51 -7.39
N LEU A 7 -16.71 41.52 -8.18
CA LEU A 7 -17.42 42.71 -7.74
C LEU A 7 -18.92 42.42 -7.62
N GLU A 8 -19.59 43.13 -6.72
CA GLU A 8 -21.06 43.08 -6.63
C GLU A 8 -21.68 43.60 -7.93
N PRO A 9 -22.85 43.10 -8.36
CA PRO A 9 -23.47 43.51 -9.63
C PRO A 9 -23.60 45.02 -9.81
N SER A 10 -23.94 45.76 -8.75
CA SER A 10 -24.03 47.22 -8.77
C SER A 10 -22.68 47.90 -9.05
N GLN A 11 -21.59 47.39 -8.46
CA GLN A 11 -20.22 47.88 -8.68
C GLN A 11 -19.75 47.57 -10.10
N ILE A 12 -20.08 46.40 -10.64
CA ILE A 12 -19.80 46.04 -12.03
C ILE A 12 -20.44 47.07 -12.97
N ALA A 13 -21.72 47.38 -12.77
CA ALA A 13 -22.43 48.38 -13.55
C ALA A 13 -21.78 49.77 -13.47
N GLU A 14 -21.33 50.20 -12.29
CA GLU A 14 -20.59 51.45 -12.11
C GLU A 14 -19.26 51.47 -12.85
N VAL A 15 -18.46 50.39 -12.76
CA VAL A 15 -17.20 50.26 -13.49
C VAL A 15 -17.43 50.37 -14.99
N PHE A 16 -18.43 49.70 -15.55
CA PHE A 16 -18.73 49.79 -16.98
C PHE A 16 -19.27 51.17 -17.39
N ARG A 17 -20.03 51.85 -16.53
CA ARG A 17 -20.45 53.25 -16.76
C ARG A 17 -19.25 54.19 -16.76
N LEU A 18 -18.30 54.00 -15.84
CA LEU A 18 -17.06 54.78 -15.77
C LEU A 18 -16.20 54.54 -17.00
N VAL A 19 -15.97 53.27 -17.38
CA VAL A 19 -15.23 52.93 -18.59
C VAL A 19 -15.90 53.58 -19.79
N ARG A 20 -17.23 53.50 -19.94
CA ARG A 20 -17.92 54.18 -21.04
C ARG A 20 -17.74 55.70 -21.04
N ALA A 21 -17.72 56.34 -19.86
CA ALA A 21 -17.59 57.80 -19.74
C ALA A 21 -16.15 58.30 -19.96
N VAL A 22 -15.15 57.47 -19.68
CA VAL A 22 -13.72 57.86 -19.65
C VAL A 22 -12.89 57.12 -20.72
N ALA A 23 -13.48 56.21 -21.49
CA ALA A 23 -12.77 55.32 -22.43
C ALA A 23 -12.02 56.05 -23.56
N ASP A 24 -12.35 57.31 -23.87
CA ASP A 24 -11.80 58.04 -25.02
C ASP A 24 -10.69 59.04 -24.64
N LEU A 25 -9.92 58.72 -23.59
CA LEU A 25 -8.76 59.53 -23.22
C LEU A 25 -7.60 59.33 -24.20
N PRO A 26 -7.02 60.40 -24.77
CA PRO A 26 -5.89 60.27 -25.69
C PRO A 26 -4.70 59.56 -25.03
N ARG A 27 -4.17 58.53 -25.72
CA ARG A 27 -3.01 57.71 -25.29
C ARG A 27 -3.30 56.76 -24.12
N PHE A 28 -4.56 56.46 -23.80
CA PHE A 28 -4.93 55.43 -22.83
C PHE A 28 -5.63 54.25 -23.52
N THR A 29 -5.30 53.03 -23.07
CA THR A 29 -5.98 51.80 -23.46
C THR A 29 -6.46 51.08 -22.21
N HIS A 30 -7.77 50.82 -22.12
CA HIS A 30 -8.34 50.07 -21.02
C HIS A 30 -8.36 48.57 -21.34
N ILE A 31 -7.68 47.77 -20.53
CA ILE A 31 -7.72 46.30 -20.59
C ILE A 31 -8.61 45.80 -19.46
N LEU A 32 -9.63 45.01 -19.80
CA LEU A 32 -10.60 44.43 -18.87
C LEU A 32 -10.46 42.91 -18.89
N CYS A 33 -10.19 42.31 -17.73
CA CYS A 33 -10.17 40.86 -17.53
C CYS A 33 -11.41 40.46 -16.73
N TYR A 34 -12.20 39.51 -17.25
CA TYR A 34 -13.45 39.10 -16.64
C TYR A 34 -13.99 37.78 -17.19
N ASP A 35 -14.81 37.07 -16.41
CA ASP A 35 -15.67 36.02 -16.92
C ASP A 35 -16.90 36.63 -17.63
N ARG A 36 -17.06 36.30 -18.91
CA ARG A 36 -18.11 36.88 -19.74
C ARG A 36 -19.53 36.53 -19.25
N GLN A 37 -19.75 35.32 -18.77
CA GLN A 37 -21.07 34.88 -18.31
C GLN A 37 -21.44 35.59 -17.02
N ILE A 38 -20.51 35.65 -16.06
CA ILE A 38 -20.72 36.32 -14.77
C ILE A 38 -21.03 37.81 -14.99
N ILE A 39 -20.21 38.52 -15.78
CA ILE A 39 -20.44 39.95 -16.03
C ILE A 39 -21.73 40.21 -16.81
N THR A 40 -22.06 39.37 -17.80
CA THR A 40 -23.31 39.53 -18.57
C THR A 40 -24.51 39.48 -17.62
N HIS A 41 -24.54 38.46 -16.76
CA HIS A 41 -25.62 38.29 -15.79
C HIS A 41 -25.67 39.41 -14.74
N ALA A 42 -24.51 39.81 -14.23
CA ALA A 42 -24.40 40.90 -13.27
C ALA A 42 -24.92 42.23 -13.84
N VAL A 43 -24.62 42.52 -15.10
CA VAL A 43 -25.09 43.73 -15.79
C VAL A 43 -26.59 43.67 -16.09
N GLU A 44 -27.11 42.52 -16.52
CA GLU A 44 -28.55 42.29 -16.70
C GLU A 44 -29.32 42.60 -15.41
N TYR A 45 -28.84 42.04 -14.30
CA TYR A 45 -29.42 42.23 -12.98
C TYR A 45 -29.30 43.69 -12.50
N ALA A 46 -28.10 44.27 -12.53
CA ALA A 46 -27.84 45.59 -11.95
C ALA A 46 -28.44 46.75 -12.74
N LEU A 47 -28.53 46.63 -14.06
CA LEU A 47 -29.10 47.67 -14.93
C LEU A 47 -30.55 47.39 -15.33
N ASN A 48 -31.11 46.24 -14.91
CA ASN A 48 -32.45 45.77 -15.27
C ASN A 48 -32.67 45.78 -16.78
N ILE A 49 -31.77 45.13 -17.52
CA ILE A 49 -31.81 45.02 -18.99
C ILE A 49 -31.91 43.56 -19.42
N GLU A 50 -32.57 43.31 -20.55
CA GLU A 50 -32.82 41.94 -21.05
C GLU A 50 -31.57 41.26 -21.66
N ASP A 51 -30.60 42.03 -22.17
CA ASP A 51 -29.44 41.49 -22.87
C ASP A 51 -28.14 42.23 -22.46
N GLY A 52 -27.46 41.69 -21.47
CA GLY A 52 -26.19 42.22 -20.97
C GLY A 52 -25.05 42.04 -21.97
N SER A 53 -25.11 41.00 -22.81
CA SER A 53 -24.09 40.75 -23.83
C SER A 53 -24.07 41.85 -24.88
N ARG A 54 -25.24 42.33 -25.32
CA ARG A 54 -25.36 43.46 -26.23
C ARG A 54 -24.94 44.77 -25.57
N TYR A 55 -25.18 44.94 -24.27
CA TYR A 55 -24.67 46.11 -23.54
C TYR A 55 -23.14 46.14 -23.52
N LEU A 56 -22.49 45.01 -23.22
CA LEU A 56 -21.02 44.90 -23.21
C LEU A 56 -20.41 45.18 -24.59
N GLN A 57 -21.03 44.73 -25.68
CA GLN A 57 -20.57 45.03 -27.05
C GLN A 57 -20.52 46.52 -27.38
N LYS A 58 -21.34 47.36 -26.74
CA LYS A 58 -21.32 48.82 -26.95
C LYS A 58 -20.15 49.51 -26.27
N ILE A 59 -19.56 48.88 -25.25
CA ILE A 59 -18.48 49.46 -24.44
C ILE A 59 -17.14 48.84 -24.83
N ILE A 60 -17.13 47.54 -25.10
CA ILE A 60 -15.93 46.75 -25.38
C ILE A 60 -15.74 46.66 -26.90
N GLN A 61 -14.81 47.45 -27.42
CA GLN A 61 -14.52 47.52 -28.85
C GLN A 61 -13.87 46.24 -29.40
N LEU A 62 -13.00 45.62 -28.60
CA LEU A 62 -12.29 44.38 -28.95
C LEU A 62 -12.40 43.40 -27.78
N SER A 63 -12.87 42.18 -28.05
CA SER A 63 -12.99 41.10 -27.07
C SER A 63 -12.16 39.91 -27.52
N PHE A 64 -11.22 39.50 -26.66
CA PHE A 64 -10.38 38.33 -26.86
C PHE A 64 -10.85 37.22 -25.93
N LYS A 65 -11.18 36.04 -26.48
CA LYS A 65 -11.35 34.83 -25.67
C LYS A 65 -10.00 34.16 -25.53
N LEU A 66 -9.60 33.86 -24.30
CA LEU A 66 -8.45 32.99 -24.07
C LEU A 66 -8.78 31.59 -24.61
N PRO A 67 -7.91 30.99 -25.44
CA PRO A 67 -8.10 29.63 -25.90
C PRO A 67 -8.09 28.69 -24.69
N ARG A 68 -8.82 27.58 -24.78
CA ARG A 68 -8.73 26.54 -23.77
C ARG A 68 -7.33 25.89 -23.87
N PRO A 69 -6.65 25.67 -22.73
CA PRO A 69 -5.39 24.92 -22.76
C PRO A 69 -5.64 23.50 -23.28
N GLU A 70 -4.63 22.93 -23.93
CA GLU A 70 -4.70 21.53 -24.35
C GLU A 70 -4.56 20.63 -23.11
N ALA A 71 -5.42 19.61 -22.99
CA ALA A 71 -5.37 18.68 -21.87
C ALA A 71 -4.02 17.96 -21.76
N PHE A 72 -3.34 17.74 -22.90
CA PHE A 72 -1.99 17.19 -22.95
C PHE A 72 -0.96 18.11 -22.27
N ASP A 73 -1.03 19.42 -22.53
CA ASP A 73 -0.13 20.40 -21.92
C ASP A 73 -0.36 20.46 -20.40
N LEU A 74 -1.62 20.47 -19.97
CA LEU A 74 -1.96 20.51 -18.54
C LEU A 74 -1.45 19.29 -17.78
N ARG A 75 -1.70 18.07 -18.29
CA ARG A 75 -1.24 16.85 -17.62
C ARG A 75 0.29 16.73 -17.64
N ASN A 76 0.95 17.17 -18.71
CA ASN A 76 2.40 17.18 -18.79
C ASN A 76 3.01 18.21 -17.84
N GLU A 77 2.41 19.39 -17.71
CA GLU A 77 2.82 20.40 -16.74
C GLU A 77 2.69 19.91 -15.30
N PHE A 78 1.56 19.26 -14.95
CA PHE A 78 1.40 18.64 -13.65
C PHE A 78 2.49 17.59 -13.38
N ARG A 79 2.74 16.68 -14.33
CA ARG A 79 3.79 15.65 -14.20
C ARG A 79 5.17 16.26 -13.95
N GLN A 80 5.58 17.25 -14.75
CA GLN A 80 6.88 17.91 -14.59
C GLN A 80 7.02 18.58 -13.22
N ARG A 81 5.96 19.26 -12.74
CA ARG A 81 5.96 19.88 -11.41
C ARG A 81 6.00 18.84 -10.29
N ALA A 82 5.32 17.71 -10.44
CA ALA A 82 5.35 16.61 -9.48
C ALA A 82 6.74 15.95 -9.42
N GLU A 83 7.38 15.68 -10.56
CA GLU A 83 8.75 15.15 -10.63
C GLU A 83 9.76 16.11 -9.99
N ALA A 84 9.65 17.41 -10.29
CA ALA A 84 10.51 18.44 -9.68
C ALA A 84 10.33 18.50 -8.15
N LEU A 85 9.09 18.42 -7.66
CA LEU A 85 8.79 18.37 -6.23
C LEU A 85 9.41 17.13 -5.56
N TYR A 86 9.25 15.96 -6.19
CA TYR A 86 9.87 14.72 -5.70
C TYR A 86 11.38 14.86 -5.59
N GLN A 87 12.03 15.35 -6.65
CA GLN A 87 13.47 15.53 -6.69
C GLN A 87 13.95 16.53 -5.63
N GLN A 88 13.23 17.63 -5.45
CA GLN A 88 13.55 18.65 -4.43
C GLN A 88 13.50 18.07 -3.01
N ILE A 89 12.52 17.23 -2.71
CA ILE A 89 12.30 16.71 -1.35
C ILE A 89 13.21 15.52 -1.05
N ASN A 90 13.46 14.65 -2.04
CA ASN A 90 14.26 13.44 -1.84
C ASN A 90 15.74 13.60 -2.20
N ASN A 91 16.12 14.73 -2.82
CA ASN A 91 17.46 14.99 -3.36
C ASN A 91 17.90 13.96 -4.43
N GLN A 92 16.95 13.29 -5.07
CA GLN A 92 17.18 12.33 -6.15
C GLN A 92 15.94 12.30 -7.06
N PRO A 93 16.12 12.10 -8.38
CA PRO A 93 14.98 11.93 -9.28
C PRO A 93 14.20 10.65 -8.91
N PRO A 94 12.92 10.54 -9.31
CA PRO A 94 12.19 9.28 -9.22
C PRO A 94 12.93 8.22 -10.05
N ASP A 95 12.96 6.98 -9.54
CA ASP A 95 13.48 5.85 -10.32
C ASP A 95 12.59 5.56 -11.55
N SER A 96 13.01 4.64 -12.41
CA SER A 96 12.29 4.33 -13.65
C SER A 96 10.90 3.75 -13.40
N GLY A 97 10.71 2.96 -12.34
CA GLY A 97 9.42 2.38 -11.97
C GLY A 97 8.45 3.47 -11.50
N MET A 98 8.89 4.31 -10.57
CA MET A 98 8.12 5.43 -10.05
C MET A 98 7.80 6.47 -11.13
N SER A 99 8.74 6.74 -12.03
CA SER A 99 8.51 7.63 -13.17
C SER A 99 7.45 7.06 -14.12
N GLY A 100 7.47 5.73 -14.36
CA GLY A 100 6.46 5.02 -15.13
C GLY A 100 5.08 5.10 -14.49
N ASP A 101 4.99 4.84 -13.18
CA ASP A 101 3.74 4.92 -12.42
C ASP A 101 3.19 6.35 -12.38
N LEU A 102 4.05 7.36 -12.20
CA LEU A 102 3.66 8.76 -12.23
C LEU A 102 3.15 9.16 -13.63
N ALA A 103 3.79 8.69 -14.70
CA ALA A 103 3.29 8.88 -16.05
C ALA A 103 1.92 8.23 -16.25
N ALA A 104 1.72 7.00 -15.77
CA ALA A 104 0.44 6.29 -15.86
C ALA A 104 -0.69 7.04 -15.14
N VAL A 105 -0.45 7.52 -13.90
CA VAL A 105 -1.42 8.34 -13.15
C VAL A 105 -1.79 9.60 -13.93
N THR A 106 -0.78 10.32 -14.40
CA THR A 106 -0.97 11.64 -15.02
C THR A 106 -1.59 11.53 -16.41
N ASP A 107 -1.24 10.51 -17.19
CA ASP A 107 -1.85 10.27 -18.50
C ASP A 107 -3.30 9.81 -18.38
N THR A 108 -3.64 9.05 -17.33
CA THR A 108 -5.01 8.57 -17.06
C THR A 108 -5.87 9.66 -16.44
N TYR A 109 -5.55 10.10 -15.22
CA TYR A 109 -6.41 10.99 -14.42
C TYR A 109 -6.10 12.47 -14.62
N GLY A 110 -4.90 12.82 -15.09
CA GLY A 110 -4.54 14.20 -15.43
C GLY A 110 -5.30 14.72 -16.66
N GLY A 111 -5.86 13.85 -17.50
CA GLY A 111 -6.73 14.25 -18.62
C GLY A 111 -8.03 14.95 -18.20
N ALA A 112 -8.42 14.85 -16.92
CA ALA A 112 -9.57 15.55 -16.37
C ALA A 112 -9.27 17.03 -16.02
N LEU A 113 -7.99 17.43 -15.97
CA LEU A 113 -7.58 18.81 -15.75
C LEU A 113 -8.08 19.70 -16.89
N SER A 114 -8.72 20.80 -16.52
CA SER A 114 -9.32 21.77 -17.44
C SER A 114 -8.69 23.15 -17.34
N THR A 115 -8.04 23.48 -16.21
CA THR A 115 -7.40 24.80 -16.02
C THR A 115 -6.03 24.71 -15.34
N PRO A 116 -5.11 25.68 -15.57
CA PRO A 116 -3.85 25.77 -14.82
C PRO A 116 -4.06 25.95 -13.31
N ARG A 117 -5.18 26.54 -12.90
CA ARG A 117 -5.54 26.71 -11.48
C ARG A 117 -5.67 25.38 -10.76
N GLU A 118 -6.25 24.38 -11.41
CA GLU A 118 -6.41 23.02 -10.86
C GLU A 118 -5.04 22.36 -10.63
N ILE A 119 -4.10 22.54 -11.57
CA ILE A 119 -2.70 22.11 -11.40
C ILE A 119 -2.10 22.76 -10.15
N HIS A 120 -2.26 24.08 -9.99
CA HIS A 120 -1.76 24.79 -8.82
C HIS A 120 -2.39 24.27 -7.52
N GLN A 121 -3.69 23.98 -7.48
CA GLN A 121 -4.35 23.41 -6.30
C GLN A 121 -3.80 22.03 -5.92
N ALA A 122 -3.66 21.14 -6.90
CA ALA A 122 -3.15 19.80 -6.67
C ALA A 122 -1.67 19.84 -6.24
N ILE A 123 -0.81 20.59 -6.94
CA ILE A 123 0.61 20.74 -6.61
C ILE A 123 0.82 21.42 -5.25
N ASN A 124 0.06 22.46 -4.92
CA ASN A 124 0.18 23.12 -3.60
C ASN A 124 -0.18 22.17 -2.46
N SER A 125 -1.17 21.29 -2.66
CA SER A 125 -1.51 20.26 -1.69
C SER A 125 -0.36 19.26 -1.51
N LEU A 126 0.30 18.85 -2.60
CA LEU A 126 1.48 18.00 -2.55
C LEU A 126 2.68 18.68 -1.85
N ILE A 127 2.93 19.96 -2.13
CA ILE A 127 3.98 20.76 -1.48
C ILE A 127 3.78 20.77 0.04
N PHE A 128 2.53 20.86 0.49
CA PHE A 128 2.20 20.85 1.92
C PHE A 128 2.31 19.45 2.55
N LEU A 129 1.75 18.43 1.91
CA LEU A 129 1.61 17.09 2.50
C LEU A 129 2.89 16.24 2.38
N TYR A 130 3.53 16.26 1.21
CA TYR A 130 4.57 15.28 0.89
C TYR A 130 5.82 15.35 1.78
N PRO A 131 6.38 16.53 2.15
CA PRO A 131 7.57 16.59 3.00
C PRO A 131 7.43 15.83 4.33
N GLY A 132 6.26 15.91 4.96
CA GLY A 132 5.98 15.23 6.23
C GLY A 132 5.64 13.75 6.06
N MET A 133 5.11 13.36 4.91
CA MET A 133 4.57 12.03 4.65
C MET A 133 5.46 11.14 3.78
N ARG A 134 6.54 11.67 3.19
CA ARG A 134 7.36 10.98 2.16
C ARG A 134 7.84 9.58 2.53
N ASP A 135 8.05 9.32 3.80
CA ASP A 135 8.53 8.02 4.28
C ASP A 135 7.40 6.98 4.43
N PHE A 136 6.13 7.39 4.32
CA PHE A 136 4.92 6.61 4.63
C PHE A 136 3.99 6.42 3.43
N VAL A 137 4.23 7.10 2.32
CA VAL A 137 3.37 7.06 1.13
C VAL A 137 4.19 6.86 -0.13
N TYR A 138 3.58 6.22 -1.11
CA TYR A 138 4.06 6.14 -2.47
C TYR A 138 3.65 7.41 -3.23
N PHE A 139 4.62 8.09 -3.84
CA PHE A 139 4.41 9.42 -4.40
C PHE A 139 3.41 9.45 -5.57
N PRO A 140 3.44 8.51 -6.54
CA PRO A 140 2.41 8.41 -7.59
C PRO A 140 0.99 8.25 -7.05
N ASP A 141 0.77 7.40 -6.04
CA ASP A 141 -0.55 7.21 -5.42
C ASP A 141 -1.04 8.50 -4.73
N LEU A 142 -0.12 9.27 -4.11
CA LEU A 142 -0.48 10.56 -3.52
C LEU A 142 -0.84 11.58 -4.61
N CYS A 143 -0.12 11.58 -5.74
CA CYS A 143 -0.45 12.42 -6.90
C CYS A 143 -1.82 12.08 -7.47
N LEU A 144 -2.16 10.79 -7.58
CA LEU A 144 -3.50 10.33 -7.97
C LEU A 144 -4.56 10.96 -7.06
N LEU A 145 -4.42 10.81 -5.75
CA LEU A 145 -5.38 11.36 -4.79
C LEU A 145 -5.53 12.87 -4.92
N GLN A 146 -4.43 13.62 -5.06
CA GLN A 146 -4.53 15.07 -5.21
C GLN A 146 -5.11 15.50 -6.57
N LEU A 147 -4.92 14.72 -7.63
CA LEU A 147 -5.59 14.94 -8.91
C LEU A 147 -7.10 14.73 -8.77
N ILE A 148 -7.54 13.57 -8.28
CA ILE A 148 -8.99 13.27 -8.17
C ILE A 148 -9.66 14.18 -7.13
N ARG A 149 -8.96 14.62 -6.08
CA ARG A 149 -9.50 15.61 -5.14
C ARG A 149 -9.91 16.92 -5.82
N VAL A 150 -9.21 17.30 -6.87
CA VAL A 150 -9.47 18.54 -7.63
C VAL A 150 -10.45 18.28 -8.78
N THR A 151 -10.29 17.18 -9.52
CA THR A 151 -11.03 16.92 -10.76
C THR A 151 -12.29 16.07 -10.57
N ASN A 152 -12.34 15.24 -9.52
CA ASN A 152 -13.46 14.36 -9.18
C ASN A 152 -13.58 14.16 -7.65
N PRO A 153 -14.03 15.18 -6.89
CA PRO A 153 -14.10 15.11 -5.42
C PRO A 153 -14.97 13.94 -4.91
N ALA A 154 -16.01 13.57 -5.65
CA ALA A 154 -16.87 12.44 -5.29
C ALA A 154 -16.11 11.10 -5.29
N LEU A 155 -15.18 10.91 -6.24
CA LEU A 155 -14.31 9.73 -6.26
C LEU A 155 -13.28 9.77 -5.12
N TYR A 156 -12.77 10.95 -4.77
CA TYR A 156 -11.87 11.11 -3.63
C TYR A 156 -12.53 10.67 -2.32
N ASP A 157 -13.72 11.20 -2.02
CA ASP A 157 -14.48 10.86 -0.81
C ASP A 157 -14.89 9.38 -0.80
N TRP A 158 -15.34 8.85 -1.95
CA TRP A 158 -15.67 7.43 -2.10
C TRP A 158 -14.46 6.53 -1.82
N THR A 159 -13.27 6.93 -2.28
CA THR A 159 -12.04 6.14 -2.07
C THR A 159 -11.68 6.04 -0.58
N GLU A 160 -11.79 7.13 0.17
CA GLU A 160 -11.56 7.13 1.62
C GLU A 160 -12.54 6.20 2.35
N HIS A 161 -13.83 6.31 2.00
CA HIS A 161 -14.88 5.48 2.59
C HIS A 161 -14.69 3.99 2.26
N TYR A 162 -14.39 3.67 1.00
CA TYR A 162 -14.14 2.31 0.53
C TYR A 162 -12.98 1.65 1.28
N LEU A 163 -11.84 2.34 1.42
CA LEU A 163 -10.67 1.83 2.13
C LEU A 163 -10.92 1.67 3.64
N THR A 164 -11.74 2.56 4.21
CA THR A 164 -12.17 2.46 5.61
C THR A 164 -12.96 1.18 5.86
N GLU A 165 -14.03 0.94 5.11
CA GLU A 165 -14.87 -0.25 5.26
C GLU A 165 -14.13 -1.53 4.93
N ARG A 166 -13.30 -1.50 3.87
CA ARG A 166 -12.45 -2.65 3.53
C ARG A 166 -11.52 -3.02 4.69
N SER A 167 -10.94 -2.04 5.38
CA SER A 167 -10.05 -2.33 6.51
C SER A 167 -10.76 -3.05 7.66
N VAL A 168 -12.04 -2.75 7.89
CA VAL A 168 -12.88 -3.42 8.90
C VAL A 168 -13.13 -4.88 8.50
N ILE A 169 -13.39 -5.15 7.22
CA ILE A 169 -13.58 -6.50 6.69
C ILE A 169 -12.29 -7.32 6.76
N GLU A 170 -11.18 -6.77 6.27
CA GLU A 170 -9.89 -7.47 6.22
C GLU A 170 -9.29 -7.72 7.60
N THR A 171 -9.60 -6.89 8.60
CA THR A 171 -9.20 -7.15 9.99
C THR A 171 -10.14 -8.12 10.72
N GLY A 172 -11.21 -8.59 10.07
CA GLY A 172 -12.22 -9.46 10.66
C GLY A 172 -13.07 -8.77 11.73
N GLN A 173 -13.09 -7.43 11.76
CA GLN A 173 -13.84 -6.64 12.74
C GLN A 173 -15.29 -6.39 12.32
N GLY A 174 -15.65 -6.70 11.06
CA GLY A 174 -17.00 -6.56 10.56
C GLY A 174 -17.23 -7.23 9.20
N MET A 175 -18.45 -7.09 8.70
CA MET A 175 -18.91 -7.55 7.38
C MET A 175 -19.83 -6.48 6.80
N LEU A 176 -19.99 -6.46 5.48
CA LEU A 176 -20.94 -5.56 4.82
C LEU A 176 -22.18 -6.33 4.38
N SER A 177 -23.35 -5.71 4.56
CA SER A 177 -24.60 -6.17 3.99
C SER A 177 -24.62 -6.03 2.46
N ASP A 178 -25.47 -6.80 1.79
CA ASP A 178 -25.62 -6.72 0.33
C ASP A 178 -26.12 -5.34 -0.12
N ARG A 179 -26.88 -4.66 0.73
CA ARG A 179 -27.36 -3.29 0.47
C ARG A 179 -26.20 -2.29 0.48
N GLU A 180 -25.32 -2.33 1.48
CA GLU A 180 -24.17 -1.44 1.55
C GLU A 180 -23.23 -1.63 0.35
N LYS A 181 -23.02 -2.89 -0.10
CA LYS A 181 -22.24 -3.16 -1.31
C LYS A 181 -22.88 -2.58 -2.57
N ALA A 182 -24.20 -2.67 -2.69
CA ALA A 182 -24.94 -2.07 -3.79
C ALA A 182 -24.81 -0.55 -3.78
N ASP A 183 -24.90 0.08 -2.60
CA ASP A 183 -24.73 1.52 -2.44
C ASP A 183 -23.31 1.97 -2.87
N PHE A 184 -22.25 1.29 -2.39
CA PHE A 184 -20.86 1.54 -2.83
C PHE A 184 -20.69 1.42 -4.35
N ARG A 185 -21.33 0.41 -4.95
CA ARG A 185 -21.28 0.15 -6.40
C ARG A 185 -21.96 1.27 -7.19
N GLU A 186 -23.15 1.69 -6.79
CA GLU A 186 -23.89 2.77 -7.44
C GLU A 186 -23.17 4.12 -7.32
N GLU A 187 -22.60 4.40 -6.15
CA GLU A 187 -21.79 5.58 -5.91
C GLU A 187 -20.54 5.61 -6.80
N LEU A 188 -19.82 4.48 -6.90
CA LEU A 188 -18.65 4.39 -7.77
C LEU A 188 -19.03 4.65 -9.23
N ILE A 189 -20.06 3.98 -9.76
CA ILE A 189 -20.53 4.16 -11.13
C ILE A 189 -20.86 5.63 -11.40
N ARG A 190 -21.53 6.29 -10.45
CA ARG A 190 -21.89 7.72 -10.57
C ARG A 190 -20.64 8.60 -10.62
N SER A 191 -19.67 8.35 -9.73
CA SER A 191 -18.42 9.10 -9.69
C SER A 191 -17.58 8.91 -10.96
N MET A 192 -17.51 7.69 -11.50
CA MET A 192 -16.74 7.38 -12.71
C MET A 192 -17.33 8.04 -13.98
N LYS A 193 -18.65 8.24 -14.05
CA LYS A 193 -19.33 8.96 -15.15
C LYS A 193 -18.96 10.44 -15.26
N THR A 194 -18.26 10.99 -14.27
CA THR A 194 -17.71 12.35 -14.32
C THR A 194 -16.53 12.44 -15.28
N PHE A 195 -15.80 11.34 -15.49
CA PHE A 195 -14.76 11.28 -16.50
C PHE A 195 -15.40 11.23 -17.89
N ARG A 196 -14.80 11.96 -18.85
CA ARG A 196 -15.14 11.77 -20.26
C ARG A 196 -14.64 10.39 -20.70
N ALA A 197 -15.26 9.80 -21.72
CA ALA A 197 -14.85 8.53 -22.31
C ALA A 197 -13.32 8.49 -22.52
N SER A 198 -12.62 7.85 -21.60
CA SER A 198 -11.15 7.88 -21.44
C SER A 198 -10.76 6.79 -20.46
N ASN A 199 -9.50 6.35 -20.44
CA ASN A 199 -9.06 5.29 -19.53
C ASN A 199 -9.35 5.57 -18.03
N ALA A 200 -9.60 6.82 -17.63
CA ALA A 200 -9.99 7.17 -16.27
C ALA A 200 -11.39 6.65 -15.87
N ASP A 201 -12.26 6.30 -16.81
CA ASP A 201 -13.58 5.71 -16.54
C ASP A 201 -13.56 4.17 -16.37
N SER A 202 -12.38 3.55 -16.55
CA SER A 202 -12.20 2.10 -16.49
C SER A 202 -12.04 1.59 -15.06
N PHE A 203 -12.90 0.65 -14.66
CA PHE A 203 -12.76 -0.05 -13.36
C PHE A 203 -11.47 -0.88 -13.28
N LEU A 204 -11.00 -1.45 -14.40
CA LEU A 204 -9.73 -2.16 -14.44
C LEU A 204 -8.55 -1.24 -14.12
N THR A 205 -8.57 -0.02 -14.67
CA THR A 205 -7.53 0.98 -14.40
C THR A 205 -7.61 1.50 -12.97
N LEU A 206 -8.80 1.56 -12.37
CA LEU A 206 -8.95 1.89 -10.95
C LEU A 206 -8.44 0.77 -10.03
N ALA A 207 -8.61 -0.49 -10.43
CA ALA A 207 -8.15 -1.66 -9.67
C ALA A 207 -6.63 -1.74 -9.52
N ASP A 208 -5.86 -1.08 -10.40
CA ASP A 208 -4.41 -0.93 -10.25
C ASP A 208 -4.04 -0.12 -8.98
N TRP A 209 -4.93 0.78 -8.54
CA TRP A 209 -4.70 1.69 -7.41
C TRP A 209 -5.46 1.27 -6.16
N LEU A 210 -6.64 0.66 -6.33
CA LEU A 210 -7.54 0.27 -5.25
C LEU A 210 -7.77 -1.24 -5.22
N PRO A 211 -7.69 -1.87 -4.03
CA PRO A 211 -7.73 -3.32 -3.92
C PRO A 211 -9.16 -3.88 -4.11
N GLY A 212 -9.24 -5.08 -4.68
CA GLY A 212 -10.46 -5.89 -4.78
C GLY A 212 -11.61 -5.22 -5.53
N ILE A 213 -11.28 -4.48 -6.59
CA ILE A 213 -12.21 -4.04 -7.62
C ILE A 213 -12.00 -4.95 -8.82
N SER A 214 -13.08 -5.47 -9.39
CA SER A 214 -13.04 -6.16 -10.68
C SER A 214 -14.29 -5.88 -11.50
N GLY A 215 -14.20 -6.10 -12.80
CA GLY A 215 -15.29 -5.83 -13.74
C GLY A 215 -14.84 -4.95 -14.90
N HIS A 216 -15.52 -5.12 -16.03
CA HIS A 216 -15.22 -4.42 -17.28
C HIS A 216 -16.32 -3.43 -17.68
N ASP A 217 -17.47 -3.45 -17.00
CA ASP A 217 -18.60 -2.56 -17.25
C ASP A 217 -19.46 -2.33 -16.00
N ASP A 218 -20.44 -1.43 -16.13
CA ASP A 218 -21.42 -1.08 -15.09
C ASP A 218 -22.26 -2.27 -14.60
N ALA A 219 -22.36 -3.38 -15.34
CA ALA A 219 -23.18 -4.54 -15.00
C ALA A 219 -22.38 -5.61 -14.22
N HIS A 220 -21.10 -5.76 -14.56
CA HIS A 220 -20.19 -6.78 -14.01
C HIS A 220 -19.17 -6.21 -13.02
N LEU A 221 -19.43 -5.02 -12.46
CA LEU A 221 -18.63 -4.43 -11.40
C LEU A 221 -18.83 -5.17 -10.07
N ASN A 222 -17.74 -5.74 -9.56
CA ASN A 222 -17.62 -6.34 -8.23
C ASN A 222 -16.67 -5.51 -7.37
N LEU A 223 -17.00 -5.40 -6.09
CA LEU A 223 -16.24 -4.65 -5.09
C LEU A 223 -15.94 -5.55 -3.88
N PHE A 224 -14.93 -5.16 -3.10
CA PHE A 224 -14.50 -5.90 -1.90
C PHE A 224 -14.09 -7.34 -2.19
N GLU A 225 -13.55 -7.61 -3.38
CA GLU A 225 -13.06 -8.93 -3.71
C GLU A 225 -11.81 -9.28 -2.88
N PRO A 226 -11.64 -10.58 -2.53
CA PRO A 226 -10.43 -11.04 -1.88
C PRO A 226 -9.21 -10.77 -2.77
N VAL A 227 -8.12 -10.32 -2.17
CA VAL A 227 -6.82 -10.17 -2.84
C VAL A 227 -5.84 -11.23 -2.32
N SER A 228 -4.88 -11.63 -3.14
CA SER A 228 -3.85 -12.59 -2.75
C SER A 228 -2.92 -12.03 -1.67
N GLU A 229 -2.28 -12.90 -0.88
CA GLU A 229 -1.28 -12.47 0.10
C GLU A 229 -0.09 -11.77 -0.56
N ASP A 230 0.35 -12.25 -1.74
CA ASP A 230 1.43 -11.63 -2.49
C ASP A 230 1.08 -10.20 -2.93
N PHE A 231 -0.16 -9.98 -3.39
CA PHE A 231 -0.65 -8.63 -3.70
C PHE A 231 -0.57 -7.74 -2.45
N ARG A 232 -1.10 -8.17 -1.30
CA ARG A 232 -1.05 -7.36 -0.06
C ARG A 232 0.38 -7.03 0.37
N HIS A 233 1.28 -8.01 0.25
CA HIS A 233 2.69 -7.84 0.58
C HIS A 233 3.35 -6.79 -0.32
N ILE A 234 3.13 -6.86 -1.63
CA ILE A 234 3.66 -5.88 -2.60
C ILE A 234 3.13 -4.48 -2.28
N GLN A 235 1.81 -4.33 -2.07
CA GLN A 235 1.23 -3.01 -1.78
C GLN A 235 1.73 -2.43 -0.46
N THR A 236 1.91 -3.25 0.57
CA THR A 236 2.44 -2.82 1.87
C THR A 236 3.91 -2.44 1.79
N THR A 237 4.72 -3.24 1.10
CA THR A 237 6.13 -2.95 0.82
C THR A 237 6.29 -1.64 0.06
N GLY A 238 5.48 -1.43 -0.98
CA GLY A 238 5.48 -0.22 -1.78
C GLY A 238 4.85 0.99 -1.09
N LYS A 239 4.31 0.84 0.12
CA LYS A 239 3.57 1.88 0.87
C LYS A 239 2.40 2.44 0.06
N ARG A 240 1.79 1.60 -0.79
CA ARG A 240 0.73 1.97 -1.73
C ARG A 240 -0.55 2.35 -1.00
N LEU A 241 -1.40 3.15 -1.64
CA LEU A 241 -2.72 3.54 -1.13
C LEU A 241 -3.61 2.32 -0.85
N SER A 242 -3.44 1.26 -1.62
CA SER A 242 -4.14 -0.03 -1.46
C SER A 242 -3.62 -0.88 -0.29
N SER A 243 -2.57 -0.45 0.42
CA SER A 243 -2.08 -1.16 1.60
C SER A 243 -2.99 -0.95 2.80
N LEU A 244 -3.37 -2.06 3.45
CA LEU A 244 -4.13 -2.06 4.70
C LEU A 244 -3.46 -1.24 5.82
N THR A 245 -2.14 -1.13 5.81
CA THR A 245 -1.37 -0.42 6.85
C THR A 245 -1.04 1.03 6.51
N HIS A 246 -0.97 1.40 5.23
CA HIS A 246 -0.52 2.73 4.81
C HIS A 246 -1.64 3.65 4.33
N TRP A 247 -2.81 3.15 3.95
CA TRP A 247 -3.88 3.97 3.36
C TRP A 247 -4.25 5.19 4.21
N ARG A 248 -4.27 5.06 5.54
CA ARG A 248 -4.60 6.15 6.48
C ARG A 248 -3.63 7.33 6.37
N TYR A 249 -2.36 7.07 6.02
CA TYR A 249 -1.36 8.12 5.87
C TYR A 249 -1.68 9.05 4.70
N TYR A 250 -2.37 8.56 3.67
CA TYR A 250 -2.76 9.38 2.52
C TYR A 250 -3.85 10.41 2.84
N TYR A 251 -4.63 10.18 3.90
CA TYR A 251 -5.68 11.07 4.39
C TYR A 251 -5.28 11.82 5.68
N ALA A 252 -4.06 11.62 6.17
CA ALA A 252 -3.54 12.29 7.35
C ALA A 252 -2.95 13.67 7.00
N PHE A 253 -3.24 14.69 7.83
CA PHE A 253 -2.63 16.03 7.72
C PHE A 253 -1.19 16.11 8.27
N SER A 254 -0.79 15.14 9.07
CA SER A 254 0.55 15.06 9.65
C SER A 254 0.95 13.61 9.84
N SER A 255 2.24 13.32 9.73
CA SER A 255 2.74 11.98 9.98
C SER A 255 2.56 11.57 11.46
N PRO A 256 2.61 10.27 11.77
CA PRO A 256 2.63 9.74 13.13
C PRO A 256 3.75 10.31 14.04
N GLN A 257 4.66 11.13 13.51
CA GLN A 257 5.75 11.81 14.24
C GLN A 257 5.33 12.48 15.55
N ASN A 258 4.08 12.97 15.65
CA ASN A 258 3.62 13.69 16.84
C ASN A 258 3.21 12.77 18.01
N VAL A 259 3.29 11.45 17.86
CA VAL A 259 2.82 10.50 18.86
C VAL A 259 3.97 9.88 19.68
N LEU A 260 5.15 9.66 19.08
CA LEU A 260 6.38 9.26 19.79
C LEU A 260 7.51 10.30 19.61
N PRO A 261 8.07 10.86 20.70
CA PRO A 261 9.14 11.85 20.61
C PRO A 261 10.44 11.23 20.10
N THR A 262 11.29 12.03 19.45
CA THR A 262 12.60 11.60 18.93
C THR A 262 13.48 10.97 20.00
N ASP A 263 13.41 11.45 21.25
CA ASP A 263 14.15 10.90 22.38
C ASP A 263 13.84 9.44 22.68
N PHE A 264 12.59 9.01 22.45
CA PHE A 264 12.22 7.60 22.57
C PHE A 264 13.06 6.72 21.64
N PHE A 265 13.27 7.16 20.39
CA PHE A 265 14.06 6.42 19.42
C PHE A 265 15.55 6.51 19.71
N ASN A 266 16.05 7.67 20.16
CA ASN A 266 17.44 7.80 20.61
C ASN A 266 17.75 6.79 21.74
N GLU A 267 16.86 6.67 22.72
CA GLU A 267 17.00 5.66 23.78
C GLU A 267 16.88 4.24 23.26
N LEU A 268 15.92 3.98 22.35
CA LEU A 268 15.72 2.66 21.75
C LEU A 268 16.99 2.16 21.04
N PHE A 269 17.58 2.98 20.17
CA PHE A 269 18.80 2.63 19.45
C PHE A 269 20.00 2.50 20.40
N LYS A 270 20.14 3.40 21.37
CA LYS A 270 21.20 3.31 22.39
C LYS A 270 21.11 2.02 23.20
N GLN A 271 19.89 1.61 23.57
CA GLN A 271 19.66 0.31 24.24
C GLN A 271 20.03 -0.85 23.33
N ALA A 272 19.65 -0.80 22.05
CA ALA A 272 19.97 -1.85 21.09
C ALA A 272 21.48 -2.02 20.85
N GLY A 273 22.25 -0.94 20.85
CA GLY A 273 23.70 -0.98 20.67
C GLY A 273 24.50 -1.59 21.83
N VAL A 274 23.85 -1.96 22.94
CA VAL A 274 24.48 -2.56 24.12
C VAL A 274 24.02 -4.02 24.23
N PRO A 275 24.89 -5.02 24.00
CA PRO A 275 24.52 -6.44 24.02
C PRO A 275 23.84 -6.88 25.32
N GLU A 276 24.26 -6.34 26.46
CA GLU A 276 23.71 -6.66 27.78
C GLU A 276 22.25 -6.19 27.95
N ASN A 277 21.81 -5.22 27.16
CA ASN A 277 20.45 -4.67 27.21
C ASN A 277 19.47 -5.38 26.26
N GLN A 278 19.91 -6.38 25.49
CA GLN A 278 19.08 -7.06 24.49
C GLN A 278 17.79 -7.64 25.08
N GLN A 279 17.86 -8.27 26.26
CA GLN A 279 16.67 -8.78 26.92
C GLN A 279 15.67 -7.65 27.26
N GLN A 280 16.16 -6.54 27.82
CA GLN A 280 15.32 -5.39 28.18
C GLN A 280 14.70 -4.73 26.93
N LEU A 281 15.45 -4.64 25.83
CA LEU A 281 14.97 -4.17 24.54
C LEU A 281 13.83 -5.05 24.03
N SER A 282 14.02 -6.37 24.04
CA SER A 282 13.01 -7.33 23.59
C SER A 282 11.73 -7.22 24.42
N GLU A 283 11.83 -7.21 25.74
CA GLU A 283 10.69 -7.02 26.64
C GLU A 283 9.96 -5.70 26.38
N LYS A 284 10.71 -4.60 26.20
CA LYS A 284 10.16 -3.29 25.87
C LYS A 284 9.38 -3.32 24.57
N LEU A 285 9.95 -3.83 23.47
CA LEU A 285 9.29 -3.88 22.16
C LEU A 285 8.09 -4.83 22.15
N LEU A 286 8.23 -6.04 22.70
CA LEU A 286 7.17 -7.03 22.76
C LEU A 286 5.99 -6.58 23.63
N SER A 287 6.22 -5.76 24.67
CA SER A 287 5.15 -5.15 25.47
C SER A 287 4.28 -4.19 24.66
N LYS A 288 4.85 -3.55 23.63
CA LYS A 288 4.14 -2.58 22.77
C LYS A 288 3.18 -3.23 21.78
N ILE A 289 3.23 -4.55 21.63
CA ILE A 289 2.26 -5.31 20.82
C ILE A 289 0.92 -5.38 21.55
N ASN A 290 0.89 -5.40 22.87
CA ASN A 290 -0.35 -5.56 23.64
C ASN A 290 -1.00 -4.23 24.04
N SER A 291 -0.31 -3.11 23.85
CA SER A 291 -0.87 -1.79 24.13
C SER A 291 -1.73 -1.28 22.97
N VAL A 292 -2.79 -0.54 23.30
CA VAL A 292 -3.61 0.19 22.33
C VAL A 292 -2.85 1.47 21.96
N GLY A 293 -2.43 1.60 20.70
CA GLY A 293 -1.86 2.83 20.15
C GLY A 293 -2.96 3.83 19.77
N SER A 294 -2.59 5.07 19.46
CA SER A 294 -3.54 6.06 18.96
C SER A 294 -3.80 5.82 17.47
N LEU A 295 -5.09 5.65 17.13
CA LEU A 295 -5.72 5.76 15.79
C LEU A 295 -5.99 4.50 14.95
N SER A 296 -5.34 3.34 15.14
CA SER A 296 -5.77 2.07 14.49
C SER A 296 -4.90 0.82 14.74
N GLY A 297 -3.86 0.89 15.58
CA GLY A 297 -2.90 -0.21 15.73
C GLY A 297 -2.18 -0.23 17.07
N THR A 298 -1.23 -1.13 17.22
CA THR A 298 -0.39 -1.29 18.39
C THR A 298 0.73 -0.24 18.41
N TRP A 299 1.29 0.03 19.58
CA TRP A 299 2.49 0.88 19.65
C TRP A 299 3.68 0.24 18.94
N PHE A 300 3.72 -1.09 18.81
CA PHE A 300 4.75 -1.79 18.05
C PHE A 300 4.69 -1.43 16.56
N GLU A 301 3.52 -1.54 15.92
CA GLU A 301 3.33 -1.11 14.53
C GLU A 301 3.68 0.36 14.32
N HIS A 302 3.32 1.21 15.29
CA HIS A 302 3.70 2.61 15.25
C HIS A 302 5.22 2.82 15.34
N ILE A 303 5.93 2.07 16.19
CA ILE A 303 7.40 2.10 16.26
C ILE A 303 7.99 1.66 14.91
N LEU A 304 7.51 0.57 14.31
CA LEU A 304 7.97 0.10 13.00
C LEU A 304 7.81 1.18 11.93
N SER A 305 6.64 1.85 11.88
CA SER A 305 6.39 2.92 10.91
C SER A 305 7.40 4.08 11.01
N ARG A 306 7.96 4.31 12.20
CA ARG A 306 8.92 5.40 12.46
C ARG A 306 10.37 5.01 12.19
N LEU A 307 10.70 3.73 12.06
CA LEU A 307 12.04 3.23 11.69
C LEU A 307 12.29 3.42 10.18
N THR A 308 12.19 4.67 9.72
CA THR A 308 12.37 5.07 8.32
C THR A 308 13.86 5.26 8.00
N PRO A 309 14.26 5.25 6.71
CA PRO A 309 15.65 5.52 6.33
C PRO A 309 16.17 6.85 6.88
N GLY A 310 15.31 7.87 6.95
CA GLY A 310 15.66 9.17 7.53
C GLY A 310 16.05 9.09 9.01
N LEU A 311 15.33 8.31 9.81
CA LEU A 311 15.65 8.11 11.23
C LEU A 311 16.91 7.25 11.43
N ILE A 312 17.08 6.23 10.58
CA ILE A 312 18.17 5.25 10.66
C ILE A 312 19.50 5.84 10.21
N LYS A 313 19.51 6.80 9.26
CA LYS A 313 20.72 7.37 8.64
C LYS A 313 21.77 7.88 9.63
N GLU A 314 21.35 8.33 10.81
CA GLU A 314 22.26 8.88 11.84
C GLU A 314 22.76 7.84 12.86
N ARG A 315 22.35 6.58 12.72
CA ARG A 315 22.65 5.50 13.69
C ARG A 315 23.94 4.79 13.37
N ASN A 316 24.62 4.29 14.39
CA ASN A 316 25.85 3.52 14.21
C ASN A 316 25.57 2.03 13.96
N PHE A 317 26.63 1.28 13.64
CA PHE A 317 26.54 -0.14 13.31
C PHE A 317 25.95 -0.98 14.46
N GLU A 318 26.41 -0.78 15.71
CA GLU A 318 25.95 -1.59 16.85
C GLU A 318 24.48 -1.37 17.15
N GLU A 319 24.04 -0.11 17.10
CA GLU A 319 22.63 0.25 17.33
C GLU A 319 21.70 -0.44 16.32
N CYS A 320 22.11 -0.49 15.04
CA CYS A 320 21.35 -1.16 13.99
C CYS A 320 21.42 -2.68 14.12
N ALA A 321 22.62 -3.23 14.37
CA ALA A 321 22.84 -4.67 14.52
C ALA A 321 22.03 -5.24 15.69
N GLY A 322 21.93 -4.50 16.80
CA GLY A 322 21.14 -4.90 17.95
C GLY A 322 19.64 -4.91 17.70
N LEU A 323 19.10 -3.97 16.90
CA LEU A 323 17.69 -4.01 16.51
C LEU A 323 17.42 -5.13 15.50
N ILE A 324 18.33 -5.38 14.56
CA ILE A 324 18.23 -6.52 13.65
C ILE A 324 18.23 -7.84 14.45
N GLN A 325 19.09 -7.97 15.47
CA GLN A 325 19.10 -9.15 16.32
C GLN A 325 17.72 -9.37 16.98
N PHE A 326 17.08 -8.33 17.52
CA PHE A 326 15.72 -8.42 18.03
C PHE A 326 14.75 -9.05 17.01
N PHE A 327 14.77 -8.60 15.75
CA PHE A 327 13.90 -9.16 14.71
C PHE A 327 14.23 -10.62 14.39
N PHE A 328 15.51 -10.99 14.28
CA PHE A 328 15.92 -12.37 14.02
C PHE A 328 15.61 -13.34 15.17
N ASP A 329 15.52 -12.82 16.40
CA ASP A 329 15.24 -13.63 17.58
C ASP A 329 13.75 -13.69 17.92
N HIS A 330 12.99 -12.59 17.75
CA HIS A 330 11.64 -12.47 18.30
C HIS A 330 10.51 -12.33 17.27
N THR A 331 10.75 -12.22 15.97
CA THR A 331 9.66 -11.99 14.99
C THR A 331 8.61 -13.11 14.96
N ASP A 332 8.98 -14.36 15.20
CA ASP A 332 8.01 -15.46 15.32
C ASP A 332 7.13 -15.30 16.58
N GLU A 333 7.70 -14.78 17.66
CA GLU A 333 6.96 -14.44 18.88
C GLU A 333 6.04 -13.24 18.65
N VAL A 334 6.50 -12.22 17.92
CA VAL A 334 5.71 -11.08 17.47
C VAL A 334 4.48 -11.58 16.71
N SER A 335 4.68 -12.45 15.72
CA SER A 335 3.61 -13.09 14.94
C SER A 335 2.60 -13.80 15.84
N THR A 336 3.09 -14.58 16.81
CA THR A 336 2.24 -15.30 17.78
C THR A 336 1.41 -14.33 18.62
N ARG A 337 2.01 -13.27 19.16
CA ARG A 337 1.31 -12.26 19.99
C ARG A 337 0.25 -11.50 19.19
N PHE A 338 0.53 -11.12 17.95
CA PHE A 338 -0.47 -10.50 17.08
C PHE A 338 -1.62 -11.44 16.72
N ARG A 339 -1.34 -12.73 16.47
CA ARG A 339 -2.38 -13.73 16.21
C ARG A 339 -3.32 -13.95 17.39
N ILE A 340 -2.83 -13.79 18.62
CA ILE A 340 -3.69 -13.82 19.83
C ILE A 340 -4.67 -12.64 19.82
N ARG A 341 -4.25 -11.47 19.33
CA ARG A 341 -5.12 -10.28 19.21
C ARG A 341 -6.06 -10.35 18.02
N ASN A 342 -5.58 -10.84 16.90
CA ASN A 342 -6.33 -11.01 15.66
C ASN A 342 -5.94 -12.35 15.02
N THR A 343 -6.81 -13.34 15.13
CA THR A 343 -6.58 -14.71 14.61
C THR A 343 -6.28 -14.74 13.11
N TRP A 344 -6.68 -13.70 12.38
CA TRP A 344 -6.52 -13.56 10.93
C TRP A 344 -5.28 -12.77 10.51
N PHE A 345 -4.49 -12.32 11.48
CA PHE A 345 -3.30 -11.51 11.24
C PHE A 345 -2.28 -12.20 10.33
N SER A 346 -1.72 -11.41 9.41
CA SER A 346 -0.57 -11.79 8.58
C SER A 346 0.66 -10.98 8.96
N LEU A 347 1.75 -11.67 9.28
CA LEU A 347 3.02 -11.04 9.64
C LEU A 347 3.59 -10.20 8.49
N ARG A 348 3.36 -10.62 7.24
CA ARG A 348 3.81 -9.92 6.03
C ARG A 348 3.25 -8.49 5.91
N GLU A 349 2.20 -8.17 6.66
CA GLU A 349 1.55 -6.85 6.64
C GLU A 349 2.15 -5.87 7.66
N THR A 350 3.01 -6.31 8.58
CA THR A 350 3.57 -5.45 9.67
C THR A 350 4.61 -4.43 9.24
N GLY A 351 5.21 -4.61 8.05
CA GLY A 351 6.36 -3.82 7.60
C GLY A 351 7.71 -4.20 8.22
N ILE A 352 7.79 -5.28 9.02
CA ILE A 352 9.07 -5.75 9.62
C ILE A 352 10.14 -6.00 8.56
N ASN A 353 9.81 -6.69 7.45
CA ASN A 353 10.76 -6.96 6.37
C ASN A 353 11.38 -5.65 5.83
N GLN A 354 10.58 -4.59 5.70
CA GLN A 354 11.05 -3.28 5.24
C GLN A 354 11.95 -2.58 6.26
N VAL A 355 11.60 -2.62 7.54
CA VAL A 355 12.44 -2.06 8.61
C VAL A 355 13.79 -2.78 8.66
N VAL A 356 13.80 -4.11 8.58
CA VAL A 356 15.04 -4.91 8.55
C VAL A 356 15.88 -4.57 7.32
N ARG A 357 15.26 -4.41 6.14
CA ARG A 357 15.94 -3.97 4.92
C ARG A 357 16.58 -2.60 5.08
N HIS A 358 15.87 -1.61 5.63
CA HIS A 358 16.44 -0.28 5.86
C HIS A 358 17.65 -0.32 6.79
N LEU A 359 17.56 -1.09 7.88
CA LEU A 359 18.66 -1.27 8.84
C LEU A 359 19.86 -1.95 8.18
N LEU A 360 19.64 -3.04 7.43
CA LEU A 360 20.70 -3.77 6.73
C LEU A 360 21.36 -2.91 5.64
N LYS A 361 20.58 -2.16 4.85
CA LYS A 361 21.12 -1.27 3.82
C LYS A 361 21.99 -0.17 4.42
N HIS A 362 21.56 0.39 5.55
CA HIS A 362 22.36 1.38 6.28
C HIS A 362 23.65 0.77 6.84
N MET A 363 23.57 -0.43 7.44
CA MET A 363 24.76 -1.15 7.91
C MET A 363 25.74 -1.48 6.79
N GLN A 364 25.27 -1.84 5.59
CA GLN A 364 26.12 -2.06 4.42
C GLN A 364 26.89 -0.79 4.02
N ASN A 365 26.22 0.36 4.06
CA ASN A 365 26.84 1.65 3.77
C ASN A 365 27.93 2.02 4.79
N ILE A 366 27.85 1.50 6.02
CA ILE A 366 28.88 1.65 7.05
C ILE A 366 30.01 0.64 6.86
N ASP A 367 29.67 -0.65 6.81
CA ASP A 367 30.60 -1.78 6.68
C ASP A 367 29.87 -3.01 6.11
N GLU A 368 30.01 -3.22 4.80
CA GLU A 368 29.42 -4.35 4.08
C GLU A 368 29.91 -5.70 4.61
N THR A 369 31.22 -5.85 4.86
CA THR A 369 31.81 -7.14 5.27
C THR A 369 31.29 -7.57 6.64
N ARG A 370 31.22 -6.62 7.57
CA ARG A 370 30.68 -6.86 8.90
C ARG A 370 29.17 -7.14 8.86
N THR A 371 28.44 -6.47 7.97
CA THR A 371 27.00 -6.72 7.77
C THR A 371 26.73 -8.13 7.26
N VAL A 372 27.47 -8.58 6.24
CA VAL A 372 27.36 -9.95 5.71
C VAL A 372 27.69 -10.98 6.79
N THR A 373 28.74 -10.75 7.57
CA THR A 373 29.14 -11.65 8.67
C THR A 373 28.05 -11.77 9.74
N GLN A 374 27.41 -10.64 10.09
CA GLN A 374 26.30 -10.62 11.03
C GLN A 374 25.07 -11.37 10.47
N MET A 375 24.76 -11.19 9.17
CA MET A 375 23.66 -11.90 8.51
C MET A 375 23.91 -13.42 8.48
N GLU A 376 25.13 -13.86 8.11
CA GLU A 376 25.51 -15.28 8.12
C GLU A 376 25.33 -15.90 9.51
N LYS A 377 25.67 -15.16 10.57
CA LYS A 377 25.45 -15.60 11.96
C LYS A 377 23.94 -15.72 12.27
N LEU A 378 23.18 -14.66 12.03
CA LEU A 378 21.77 -14.58 12.45
C LEU A 378 20.86 -15.57 11.72
N ILE A 379 21.13 -15.86 10.44
CA ILE A 379 20.41 -16.91 9.70
C ILE A 379 20.56 -18.28 10.38
N VAL A 380 21.73 -18.55 10.97
CA VAL A 380 22.02 -19.83 11.62
C VAL A 380 21.54 -19.85 13.07
N THR A 381 21.71 -18.76 13.81
CA THR A 381 21.46 -18.73 15.27
C THR A 381 20.13 -18.12 15.68
N GLY A 382 19.50 -17.33 14.81
CA GLY A 382 18.33 -16.52 15.17
C GLY A 382 17.14 -17.38 15.62
N ALA A 383 16.47 -16.98 16.70
CA ALA A 383 15.39 -17.75 17.32
C ALA A 383 14.03 -17.67 16.60
N SER A 384 13.93 -16.96 15.47
CA SER A 384 12.71 -16.86 14.63
C SER A 384 12.87 -17.50 13.24
N PRO A 385 13.12 -18.82 13.13
CA PRO A 385 13.42 -19.48 11.85
C PRO A 385 12.27 -19.42 10.84
N PHE A 386 11.01 -19.26 11.28
CA PHE A 386 9.87 -19.22 10.35
C PHE A 386 9.80 -17.89 9.60
N TRP A 387 9.99 -16.78 10.32
CA TRP A 387 10.16 -15.47 9.70
C TRP A 387 11.47 -15.37 8.91
N ILE A 388 12.59 -15.93 9.40
CA ILE A 388 13.84 -15.93 8.63
C ILE A 388 13.65 -16.62 7.27
N ALA A 389 12.86 -17.69 7.20
CA ALA A 389 12.53 -18.34 5.94
C ALA A 389 11.78 -17.44 4.97
N ASP A 390 10.80 -16.69 5.47
CA ASP A 390 10.05 -15.71 4.69
C ASP A 390 10.97 -14.60 4.17
N PHE A 391 11.78 -14.00 5.06
CA PHE A 391 12.72 -12.95 4.71
C PHE A 391 13.78 -13.41 3.69
N MET A 392 14.33 -14.61 3.87
CA MET A 392 15.31 -15.19 2.94
C MET A 392 14.68 -15.48 1.58
N ARG A 393 13.42 -15.90 1.53
CA ARG A 393 12.71 -16.15 0.28
C ARG A 393 12.58 -14.86 -0.54
N ASP A 394 12.25 -13.74 0.10
CA ASP A 394 12.19 -12.43 -0.56
C ASP A 394 13.55 -12.06 -1.19
N LEU A 395 14.67 -12.28 -0.47
CA LEU A 395 16.02 -11.99 -0.98
C LEU A 395 16.39 -12.86 -2.19
N ILE A 396 15.99 -14.12 -2.19
CA ILE A 396 16.26 -15.06 -3.29
C ILE A 396 15.47 -14.67 -4.54
N TRP A 397 14.24 -14.20 -4.35
CA TRP A 397 13.36 -13.73 -5.42
C TRP A 397 13.90 -12.49 -6.13
N GLU A 398 14.59 -11.59 -5.44
CA GLU A 398 15.25 -10.41 -6.05
C GLU A 398 16.22 -10.78 -7.17
N HIS A 399 16.85 -11.95 -7.09
CA HIS A 399 17.82 -12.41 -8.07
C HIS A 399 17.25 -13.40 -9.09
N GLY A 400 15.93 -13.59 -9.12
CA GLY A 400 15.28 -14.56 -10.00
C GLY A 400 15.70 -16.01 -9.71
N LEU A 401 16.18 -16.31 -8.49
CA LEU A 401 16.66 -17.64 -8.14
C LEU A 401 15.50 -18.66 -7.97
N ALA A 402 14.24 -18.20 -7.95
CA ALA A 402 13.05 -19.06 -7.80
C ALA A 402 11.86 -18.76 -8.75
N GLN A 403 11.87 -17.68 -9.56
CA GLN A 403 10.80 -17.34 -10.54
C GLN A 403 11.34 -16.66 -11.82
N ASN A 404 10.54 -16.69 -12.90
CA ASN A 404 10.84 -16.13 -14.23
C ASN A 404 10.75 -14.59 -14.36
N ALA A 405 10.38 -13.86 -13.32
CA ALA A 405 10.29 -12.40 -13.33
C ALA A 405 11.34 -11.81 -12.39
N VAL A 406 12.26 -11.03 -12.96
CA VAL A 406 13.37 -10.38 -12.25
C VAL A 406 12.96 -8.94 -11.95
N PRO A 407 12.79 -8.54 -10.68
CA PRO A 407 12.74 -7.12 -10.31
C PRO A 407 14.02 -6.41 -10.78
N SER A 408 13.96 -5.09 -11.01
CA SER A 408 15.13 -4.32 -11.44
C SER A 408 16.35 -4.56 -10.53
N PRO A 409 17.56 -4.86 -11.05
CA PRO A 409 18.78 -5.12 -10.27
C PRO A 409 19.19 -4.02 -9.28
N SER A 410 18.63 -2.82 -9.43
CA SER A 410 18.88 -1.64 -8.61
C SER A 410 18.44 -1.80 -7.15
N ASP A 411 17.44 -2.65 -6.88
CA ASP A 411 16.76 -2.70 -5.58
C ASP A 411 17.21 -3.87 -4.69
N ALA A 412 18.16 -4.68 -5.17
CA ALA A 412 18.65 -5.83 -4.43
C ALA A 412 19.40 -5.42 -3.16
N LEU A 413 19.13 -6.11 -2.05
CA LEU A 413 19.78 -5.81 -0.77
C LEU A 413 21.23 -6.31 -0.77
N PHE A 414 21.47 -7.54 -1.22
CA PHE A 414 22.80 -8.15 -1.29
C PHE A 414 23.16 -8.47 -2.74
N SER A 415 24.44 -8.72 -3.01
CA SER A 415 24.85 -9.29 -4.30
C SER A 415 24.34 -10.71 -4.44
N ARG A 416 24.16 -11.18 -5.68
CA ARG A 416 23.74 -12.55 -5.96
C ARG A 416 24.62 -13.59 -5.25
N ASP A 417 25.93 -13.41 -5.28
CA ASP A 417 26.88 -14.34 -4.65
C ASP A 417 26.72 -14.38 -3.12
N ILE A 418 26.42 -13.24 -2.49
CA ILE A 418 26.12 -13.20 -1.06
C ILE A 418 24.80 -13.93 -0.80
N THR A 419 23.76 -13.63 -1.57
CA THR A 419 22.44 -14.23 -1.39
C THR A 419 22.47 -15.76 -1.55
N GLU A 420 23.22 -16.28 -2.52
CA GLU A 420 23.41 -17.72 -2.71
C GLU A 420 24.11 -18.38 -1.51
N ARG A 421 25.16 -17.74 -0.94
CA ARG A 421 25.81 -18.26 0.28
C ARG A 421 24.88 -18.25 1.49
N LEU A 422 24.09 -17.19 1.66
CA LEU A 422 23.12 -17.08 2.76
C LEU A 422 22.01 -18.14 2.61
N ARG A 423 21.52 -18.36 1.38
CA ARG A 423 20.56 -19.43 1.04
C ARG A 423 21.10 -20.79 1.48
N ASP A 424 22.31 -21.15 1.06
CA ASP A 424 22.87 -22.49 1.30
C ASP A 424 23.01 -22.76 2.80
N ARG A 425 23.52 -21.78 3.57
CA ARG A 425 23.60 -21.88 5.04
C ARG A 425 22.24 -22.06 5.70
N PHE A 426 21.20 -21.38 5.21
CA PHE A 426 19.86 -21.54 5.77
C PHE A 426 19.21 -22.85 5.37
N ALA A 427 19.40 -23.31 4.13
CA ALA A 427 18.91 -24.60 3.66
C ALA A 427 19.50 -25.78 4.47
N GLU A 428 20.77 -25.68 4.87
CA GLU A 428 21.40 -26.61 5.82
C GLU A 428 20.66 -26.60 7.17
N ARG A 429 20.35 -25.42 7.71
CA ARG A 429 19.59 -25.27 8.97
C ARG A 429 18.17 -25.85 8.85
N MET A 430 17.45 -25.58 7.76
CA MET A 430 16.12 -26.13 7.47
C MET A 430 16.11 -27.67 7.44
N SER A 431 17.23 -28.27 7.05
CA SER A 431 17.37 -29.72 6.95
C SER A 431 17.59 -30.41 8.31
N GLN A 432 17.88 -29.64 9.37
CA GLN A 432 18.15 -30.17 10.71
C GLN A 432 16.90 -30.79 11.37
N PRO A 433 17.01 -31.95 12.04
CA PRO A 433 15.89 -32.61 12.70
C PRO A 433 15.16 -31.74 13.72
N GLU A 434 15.90 -30.92 14.46
CA GLU A 434 15.36 -30.05 15.51
C GLU A 434 14.38 -29.03 14.93
N LEU A 435 14.71 -28.44 13.79
CA LEU A 435 13.84 -27.46 13.14
C LEU A 435 12.63 -28.12 12.48
N LYS A 436 12.82 -29.30 11.87
CA LYS A 436 11.71 -30.11 11.30
C LYS A 436 10.66 -30.47 12.34
N GLN A 437 11.06 -30.79 13.57
CA GLN A 437 10.13 -31.07 14.67
C GLN A 437 9.32 -29.84 15.09
N GLN A 438 9.90 -28.64 15.02
CA GLN A 438 9.20 -27.40 15.35
C GLN A 438 8.12 -27.02 14.33
N LEU A 439 8.20 -27.49 13.08
CA LEU A 439 7.21 -27.20 12.02
C LEU A 439 5.81 -27.63 12.45
N LEU A 440 5.69 -28.81 13.07
CA LEU A 440 4.41 -29.36 13.53
C LEU A 440 3.87 -28.66 14.78
N LEU A 441 4.63 -27.77 15.41
CA LEU A 441 4.14 -26.97 16.55
C LEU A 441 3.54 -25.62 16.11
N ARG A 442 3.70 -25.23 14.84
CA ARG A 442 3.16 -23.97 14.31
C ARG A 442 1.77 -24.15 13.72
N GLN A 443 0.98 -23.08 13.74
CA GLN A 443 -0.36 -23.05 13.17
C GLN A 443 -0.39 -22.85 11.65
N SER A 444 0.67 -22.30 11.05
CA SER A 444 0.71 -21.97 9.63
C SER A 444 2.13 -22.12 9.10
N ILE A 445 2.33 -23.06 8.17
CA ILE A 445 3.67 -23.40 7.64
C ILE A 445 3.75 -23.44 6.10
N LEU A 446 2.66 -23.16 5.38
CA LEU A 446 2.65 -23.22 3.92
C LEU A 446 3.73 -22.34 3.28
N GLY A 447 3.82 -21.07 3.70
CA GLY A 447 4.87 -20.15 3.23
C GLY A 447 6.28 -20.65 3.54
N TYR A 448 6.48 -21.35 4.66
CA TYR A 448 7.75 -21.97 5.03
C TYR A 448 8.11 -23.13 4.11
N LEU A 449 7.15 -24.01 3.77
CA LEU A 449 7.40 -25.13 2.86
C LEU A 449 7.83 -24.64 1.48
N TYR A 450 7.19 -23.58 1.00
CA TYR A 450 7.62 -22.95 -0.23
C TYR A 450 9.01 -22.32 -0.14
N ALA A 451 9.31 -21.60 0.95
CA ALA A 451 10.64 -21.06 1.18
C ALA A 451 11.69 -22.17 1.20
N TRP A 452 11.40 -23.30 1.86
CA TRP A 452 12.27 -24.46 1.90
C TRP A 452 12.47 -25.10 0.52
N ARG A 453 11.39 -25.25 -0.26
CA ARG A 453 11.46 -25.72 -1.64
C ARG A 453 12.36 -24.82 -2.50
N ASP A 454 12.16 -23.51 -2.42
CA ASP A 454 12.89 -22.51 -3.22
C ASP A 454 14.38 -22.43 -2.80
N MET A 455 14.71 -22.75 -1.54
CA MET A 455 16.08 -22.72 -1.01
C MET A 455 16.84 -24.04 -1.12
N SER A 456 16.12 -25.16 -1.09
CA SER A 456 16.69 -26.51 -1.14
C SER A 456 16.25 -27.22 -2.41
N SER A 457 15.18 -28.00 -2.36
CA SER A 457 14.63 -28.68 -3.53
C SER A 457 13.20 -29.16 -3.27
N ASP A 458 12.46 -29.41 -4.34
CA ASP A 458 11.12 -30.01 -4.29
C ASP A 458 11.12 -31.40 -3.61
N GLU A 459 12.10 -32.24 -3.95
CA GLU A 459 12.23 -33.58 -3.36
C GLU A 459 12.51 -33.57 -1.86
N ALA A 460 13.29 -32.61 -1.37
CA ALA A 460 13.57 -32.51 0.07
C ALA A 460 12.29 -32.24 0.87
N VAL A 461 11.42 -31.36 0.36
CA VAL A 461 10.14 -31.04 1.01
C VAL A 461 9.16 -32.20 0.89
N LYS A 462 9.02 -32.79 -0.31
CA LYS A 462 8.16 -33.96 -0.53
C LYS A 462 8.54 -35.15 0.32
N GLN A 463 9.84 -35.41 0.50
CA GLN A 463 10.32 -36.46 1.39
C GLN A 463 9.86 -36.22 2.84
N TRP A 464 9.99 -35.00 3.34
CA TRP A 464 9.50 -34.67 4.69
C TRP A 464 7.97 -34.78 4.80
N VAL A 465 7.22 -34.35 3.78
CA VAL A 465 5.77 -34.53 3.73
C VAL A 465 5.40 -36.01 3.77
N ARG A 466 6.09 -36.88 3.02
CA ARG A 466 5.90 -38.35 3.08
C ARG A 466 6.12 -38.90 4.49
N GLU A 467 7.18 -38.46 5.17
CA GLU A 467 7.50 -38.90 6.54
C GLU A 467 6.41 -38.48 7.53
N VAL A 468 5.92 -37.24 7.45
CA VAL A 468 4.86 -36.72 8.34
C VAL A 468 3.50 -37.34 8.05
N THR A 469 3.19 -37.58 6.77
CA THR A 469 1.86 -38.06 6.33
C THR A 469 1.74 -39.60 6.29
N ALA A 470 2.74 -40.31 6.82
CA ALA A 470 2.74 -41.76 6.94
C ALA A 470 1.58 -42.30 7.80
N THR A 471 1.04 -41.48 8.70
CA THR A 471 -0.15 -41.78 9.52
C THR A 471 -1.31 -40.85 9.18
N ASP A 472 -2.53 -41.31 9.43
CA ASP A 472 -3.76 -40.52 9.22
C ASP A 472 -3.78 -39.27 10.09
N GLU A 473 -3.34 -39.40 11.35
CA GLU A 473 -3.20 -38.27 12.28
C GLU A 473 -2.17 -37.25 11.77
N GLY A 474 -1.03 -37.71 11.26
CA GLY A 474 0.01 -36.85 10.70
C GLY A 474 -0.46 -36.11 9.44
N LEU A 475 -1.24 -36.76 8.59
CA LEU A 475 -1.87 -36.14 7.42
C LEU A 475 -2.83 -35.01 7.82
N VAL A 476 -3.77 -35.28 8.74
CA VAL A 476 -4.72 -34.27 9.23
C VAL A 476 -3.99 -33.10 9.88
N ASN A 477 -3.03 -33.41 10.76
CA ASN A 477 -2.23 -32.41 11.48
C ASN A 477 -1.46 -31.49 10.52
N LEU A 478 -0.86 -32.05 9.47
CA LEU A 478 -0.16 -31.28 8.44
C LEU A 478 -1.14 -30.38 7.67
N LEU A 479 -2.25 -30.93 7.15
CA LEU A 479 -3.19 -30.18 6.32
C LEU A 479 -3.81 -28.98 7.05
N ILE A 480 -4.09 -29.10 8.35
CA ILE A 480 -4.55 -27.97 9.17
C ILE A 480 -3.56 -26.81 9.16
N ARG A 481 -2.25 -27.11 9.16
CA ARG A 481 -1.17 -26.13 9.15
C ARG A 481 -0.84 -25.57 7.77
N LEU A 482 -1.43 -26.17 6.72
CA LEU A 482 -1.34 -25.70 5.34
C LEU A 482 -2.57 -24.88 4.92
N GLN A 483 -3.53 -24.66 5.82
CA GLN A 483 -4.67 -23.79 5.57
C GLN A 483 -4.23 -22.33 5.37
N THR A 484 -4.87 -21.64 4.44
CA THR A 484 -4.70 -20.21 4.20
C THR A 484 -5.89 -19.43 4.73
N SER A 485 -5.64 -18.19 5.17
CA SER A 485 -6.71 -17.26 5.54
C SER A 485 -7.29 -16.59 4.30
N VAL A 486 -8.61 -16.62 4.16
CA VAL A 486 -9.33 -15.89 3.12
C VAL A 486 -10.34 -14.98 3.77
N PHE A 487 -10.57 -13.83 3.13
CA PHE A 487 -11.53 -12.84 3.60
C PHE A 487 -12.52 -12.60 2.49
N SER A 488 -13.80 -12.71 2.80
CA SER A 488 -14.88 -12.33 1.89
C SER A 488 -15.77 -11.30 2.55
N SER A 489 -16.35 -10.43 1.73
CA SER A 489 -17.25 -9.40 2.22
C SER A 489 -18.59 -9.95 2.74
N HIS A 490 -18.96 -11.21 2.44
CA HIS A 490 -20.23 -11.84 2.89
C HIS A 490 -20.05 -12.80 4.09
N ARG A 491 -18.97 -13.58 4.12
CA ARG A 491 -18.70 -14.55 5.21
C ARG A 491 -17.71 -14.03 6.25
N GLY A 492 -17.07 -12.89 5.98
CA GLY A 492 -15.91 -12.41 6.74
C GLY A 492 -14.69 -13.31 6.50
N ALA A 493 -13.89 -13.49 7.54
CA ALA A 493 -12.67 -14.27 7.49
C ALA A 493 -12.93 -15.76 7.74
N TYR A 494 -12.34 -16.61 6.90
CA TYR A 494 -12.44 -18.08 7.00
C TYR A 494 -11.13 -18.74 6.57
N ARG A 495 -10.99 -20.04 6.88
CA ARG A 495 -9.86 -20.85 6.45
C ARG A 495 -10.24 -21.75 5.29
N ARG A 496 -9.30 -21.94 4.37
CA ARG A 496 -9.43 -22.94 3.30
C ARG A 496 -8.12 -23.67 3.06
N ILE A 497 -8.20 -24.80 2.38
CA ILE A 497 -7.04 -25.46 1.78
C ILE A 497 -7.05 -25.08 0.31
N ALA A 498 -6.16 -24.17 -0.11
CA ALA A 498 -6.02 -23.80 -1.51
C ALA A 498 -5.35 -24.95 -2.27
N ARG A 499 -6.12 -25.76 -3.00
CA ARG A 499 -5.63 -26.98 -3.67
C ARG A 499 -4.39 -26.73 -4.53
N ASP A 500 -4.42 -25.68 -5.35
CA ASP A 500 -3.35 -25.28 -6.26
C ASP A 500 -2.03 -24.98 -5.54
N GLN A 501 -2.11 -24.53 -4.29
CA GLN A 501 -0.95 -24.20 -3.47
C GLN A 501 -0.43 -25.39 -2.65
N VAL A 502 -1.34 -26.28 -2.22
CA VAL A 502 -0.99 -27.39 -1.34
C VAL A 502 -0.60 -28.64 -2.12
N SER A 503 -1.28 -28.94 -3.23
CA SER A 503 -1.03 -30.15 -4.03
C SER A 503 0.42 -30.33 -4.50
N PRO A 504 1.21 -29.29 -4.84
CA PRO A 504 2.58 -29.48 -5.29
C PRO A 504 3.51 -30.18 -4.28
N PHE A 505 3.17 -30.16 -2.99
CA PHE A 505 3.99 -30.78 -1.94
C PHE A 505 3.72 -32.27 -1.70
N PHE A 506 2.72 -32.82 -2.38
CA PHE A 506 2.33 -34.23 -2.28
C PHE A 506 2.66 -34.96 -3.58
N ASP A 507 3.08 -36.23 -3.47
CA ASP A 507 3.41 -37.04 -4.66
C ASP A 507 2.17 -37.36 -5.51
N ASP A 508 1.04 -37.62 -4.84
CA ASP A 508 -0.26 -37.86 -5.47
C ASP A 508 -1.38 -37.22 -4.63
N TRP A 509 -1.74 -35.99 -4.99
CA TRP A 509 -2.82 -35.26 -4.32
C TRP A 509 -4.20 -35.92 -4.51
N SER A 510 -4.43 -36.60 -5.63
CA SER A 510 -5.73 -37.24 -5.89
C SER A 510 -5.97 -38.40 -4.93
N ALA A 511 -4.91 -39.18 -4.63
CA ALA A 511 -4.98 -40.23 -3.62
C ALA A 511 -5.23 -39.66 -2.20
N VAL A 512 -4.66 -38.49 -1.89
CA VAL A 512 -4.93 -37.78 -0.63
C VAL A 512 -6.39 -37.34 -0.54
N GLU A 513 -6.96 -36.76 -1.60
CA GLU A 513 -8.37 -36.35 -1.65
C GLU A 513 -9.31 -37.53 -1.40
N GLU A 514 -9.08 -38.67 -2.05
CA GLU A 514 -9.90 -39.87 -1.84
C GLU A 514 -9.79 -40.39 -0.40
N LYS A 515 -8.58 -40.40 0.17
CA LYS A 515 -8.37 -40.78 1.58
C LYS A 515 -9.12 -39.86 2.54
N LEU A 516 -9.09 -38.54 2.29
CA LEU A 516 -9.79 -37.54 3.09
C LEU A 516 -11.32 -37.70 2.98
N LYS A 517 -11.86 -37.95 1.78
CA LYS A 517 -13.31 -38.20 1.60
C LYS A 517 -13.78 -39.36 2.45
N VAL A 518 -13.05 -40.48 2.45
CA VAL A 518 -13.39 -41.65 3.28
C VAL A 518 -13.30 -41.28 4.76
N MET A 519 -12.21 -40.64 5.18
CA MET A 519 -11.97 -40.27 6.59
C MET A 519 -13.02 -39.30 7.16
N LEU A 520 -13.42 -38.30 6.37
CA LEU A 520 -14.33 -37.23 6.79
C LEU A 520 -15.83 -37.55 6.58
N SER A 521 -16.14 -38.75 6.07
CA SER A 521 -17.50 -39.26 5.89
C SER A 521 -18.10 -39.92 7.14
N GLY A 522 -17.30 -40.10 8.20
CA GLY A 522 -17.76 -40.67 9.47
C GLY A 522 -18.71 -39.78 10.25
N ASN A 523 -19.53 -40.37 11.12
CA ASN A 523 -20.50 -39.67 11.98
C ASN A 523 -19.88 -39.06 13.26
N GLU A 524 -18.69 -39.51 13.65
CA GLU A 524 -17.94 -39.00 14.81
C GLU A 524 -16.56 -38.54 14.33
N LEU A 525 -16.45 -37.25 14.02
CA LEU A 525 -15.19 -36.61 13.63
C LEU A 525 -14.54 -35.95 14.85
N THR A 526 -13.21 -35.96 14.90
CA THR A 526 -12.48 -35.15 15.89
C THR A 526 -12.63 -33.66 15.57
N PRO A 527 -12.41 -32.75 16.53
CA PRO A 527 -12.43 -31.31 16.27
C PRO A 527 -11.53 -30.88 15.10
N GLU A 528 -10.35 -31.50 15.00
CA GLU A 528 -9.38 -31.27 13.92
C GLU A 528 -9.91 -31.72 12.56
N GLN A 529 -10.64 -32.84 12.52
CA GLN A 529 -11.26 -33.35 11.31
C GLN A 529 -12.46 -32.50 10.86
N GLU A 530 -13.26 -31.98 11.80
CA GLU A 530 -14.34 -31.03 11.50
C GLU A 530 -13.78 -29.71 10.95
N GLU A 531 -12.71 -29.19 11.55
CA GLU A 531 -12.01 -28.00 11.05
C GLU A 531 -11.50 -28.24 9.61
N LEU A 532 -10.83 -29.36 9.39
CA LEU A 532 -10.33 -29.75 8.08
C LEU A 532 -11.45 -29.91 7.04
N LYS A 533 -12.57 -30.53 7.42
CA LYS A 533 -13.75 -30.70 6.56
C LYS A 533 -14.35 -29.35 6.15
N SER A 534 -14.48 -28.43 7.10
CA SER A 534 -14.94 -27.06 6.83
C SER A 534 -13.98 -26.33 5.88
N ALA A 535 -12.67 -26.45 6.10
CA ALA A 535 -11.66 -25.80 5.25
C ALA A 535 -11.62 -26.37 3.82
N LEU A 536 -11.83 -27.67 3.64
CA LEU A 536 -11.94 -28.31 2.32
C LEU A 536 -13.21 -27.89 1.58
N GLY A 537 -14.34 -27.77 2.29
CA GLY A 537 -15.60 -27.30 1.70
C GLY A 537 -15.64 -25.81 1.34
N ASN A 538 -14.60 -25.05 1.69
CA ASN A 538 -14.42 -23.64 1.34
C ASN A 538 -13.57 -23.43 0.08
N ASP A 539 -13.06 -24.49 -0.54
CA ASP A 539 -12.29 -24.43 -1.81
C ASP A 539 -13.17 -24.66 -3.06
N ASP A 540 -14.42 -25.08 -2.85
CA ASP A 540 -15.51 -25.11 -3.86
C ASP A 540 -16.27 -23.77 -3.90
#